data_AF-A0A431M1Y5-F1
#
_entry.id   AF-A0A431M1Y5-F1
#
_cell.length_a   1.000
_cell.length_b   1.000
_cell.length_c   1.000
_cell.angle_alpha   90.00
_cell.angle_beta   90.00
_cell.angle_gamma   90.00
#
_symmetry.space_group_name_H-M   'P 1'
#
loop_
_entity.id
_entity.type
_entity.pdbx_description
1 polymer ?
#
loop_
_entity_poly.entity_id
_entity_poly.type
_entity_poly.pdbx_seq_one_letter_code
_entity_poly.pdbx_strand_id
1 'polypeptide(L)'
;MTTTPVQNTLAVALHYDKKDGAPRVVAKGRGAVGEKIIEVAKQHDVPIQENEVLAGALSNVELGDEIPAELYKAVAEVLIFVMKLTGRLR
;
A
#
# COMPACT_ATOMS: atom_id res chain seq x y z
N MET A 1 22.40 17.14 -21.99
CA MET A 1 22.25 16.01 -21.05
C MET A 1 20.93 16.21 -20.32
N THR A 2 19.86 15.60 -20.81
CA THR A 2 18.55 15.64 -20.14
C THR A 2 18.56 14.57 -19.07
N THR A 3 18.82 14.93 -17.83
CA THR A 3 18.62 14.05 -16.68
C THR A 3 17.12 13.79 -16.55
N THR A 4 16.65 12.68 -17.11
CA THR A 4 15.35 12.11 -16.74
C THR A 4 15.40 11.86 -15.24
N PRO A 5 14.48 12.43 -14.43
CA PRO A 5 14.48 12.15 -13.00
C PRO A 5 14.33 10.64 -12.81
N VAL A 6 15.22 10.05 -12.00
CA VAL A 6 15.12 8.64 -11.63
C VAL A 6 13.88 8.49 -10.78
N GLN A 7 12.81 7.97 -11.38
CA GLN A 7 11.55 7.73 -10.69
C GLN A 7 11.73 6.56 -9.72
N ASN A 8 11.90 6.86 -8.43
CA ASN A 8 12.04 5.87 -7.36
C ASN A 8 10.73 5.63 -6.60
N THR A 9 9.60 5.68 -7.31
CA THR A 9 8.27 5.48 -6.73
C THR A 9 8.12 4.05 -6.24
N LEU A 10 8.03 3.85 -4.92
CA LEU A 10 7.69 2.57 -4.32
C LEU A 10 6.19 2.57 -3.99
N ALA A 11 5.48 1.55 -4.46
CA ALA A 11 4.08 1.32 -4.11
C ALA A 11 3.87 -0.12 -3.65
N VAL A 12 3.06 -0.28 -2.61
CA VAL A 12 2.61 -1.58 -2.11
C VAL A 12 1.09 -1.51 -1.91
N ALA A 13 0.37 -2.45 -2.51
CA ALA A 13 -1.07 -2.58 -2.35
C ALA A 13 -1.39 -3.68 -1.33
N LEU A 14 -2.29 -3.36 -0.41
CA LEU A 14 -2.76 -4.27 0.62
C LEU A 14 -4.22 -4.65 0.37
N HIS A 15 -4.54 -5.92 0.61
CA HIS A 15 -5.91 -6.40 0.69
C HIS A 15 -6.23 -6.79 2.13
N TYR A 16 -7.42 -6.41 2.60
CA TYR A 16 -7.91 -6.77 3.92
C TYR A 16 -9.43 -6.99 3.86
N ASP A 17 -9.86 -8.19 4.24
CA ASP A 17 -11.24 -8.52 4.58
C ASP A 17 -11.31 -8.79 6.08
N LYS A 18 -12.40 -8.38 6.75
CA LYS A 18 -12.63 -8.67 8.18
C LYS A 18 -12.73 -10.16 8.47
N LYS A 19 -13.05 -10.98 7.46
CA LYS A 19 -13.12 -12.44 7.56
C LYS A 19 -11.74 -13.09 7.42
N ASP A 20 -10.82 -12.41 6.77
CA ASP A 20 -9.45 -12.86 6.59
C ASP A 20 -8.60 -12.44 7.80
N GLY A 21 -7.46 -13.09 7.99
CA GLY A 21 -6.52 -12.82 9.09
C GLY A 21 -5.88 -11.44 8.98
N ALA A 22 -4.55 -11.40 8.86
CA ALA A 22 -3.85 -10.13 8.68
C ALA A 22 -3.96 -9.62 7.23
N PRO A 23 -3.82 -8.29 7.00
CA PRO A 23 -3.74 -7.73 5.66
C PRO A 23 -2.66 -8.41 4.82
N ARG A 24 -2.94 -8.63 3.53
CA ARG A 24 -2.06 -9.34 2.59
C ARG A 24 -1.48 -8.38 1.56
N VAL A 25 -0.21 -8.55 1.19
CA VAL A 25 0.38 -7.82 0.06
C VAL A 25 -0.12 -8.43 -1.24
N VAL A 26 -0.84 -7.65 -2.06
CA VAL A 26 -1.42 -8.11 -3.33
C VAL A 26 -0.76 -7.50 -4.56
N ALA A 27 0.00 -6.42 -4.38
CA ALA A 27 0.91 -5.88 -5.41
C ALA A 27 2.06 -5.13 -4.74
N LYS A 28 3.24 -5.16 -5.35
CA LYS A 28 4.39 -4.33 -4.95
C LYS A 28 5.24 -3.99 -6.16
N GLY A 29 5.81 -2.78 -6.20
CA GLY A 29 6.62 -2.35 -7.34
C GLY A 29 7.40 -1.07 -7.08
N ARG A 30 8.51 -0.91 -7.81
CA ARG A 30 9.34 0.31 -7.82
C ARG A 30 9.37 0.94 -9.21
N GLY A 31 9.65 2.24 -9.27
CA GLY A 31 9.70 3.01 -10.51
C GLY A 31 8.41 2.90 -11.31
N ALA A 32 8.51 2.57 -12.60
CA ALA A 32 7.36 2.49 -13.50
C ALA A 32 6.26 1.52 -13.01
N VAL A 33 6.63 0.42 -12.35
CA VAL A 33 5.65 -0.52 -11.77
C VAL A 33 4.94 0.12 -10.58
N GLY A 34 5.67 0.82 -9.72
CA GLY A 34 5.10 1.56 -8.60
C GLY A 34 4.13 2.65 -9.06
N GLU A 35 4.52 3.41 -10.08
CA GLU A 35 3.65 4.41 -10.73
C GLU A 35 2.39 3.77 -11.30
N LYS A 36 2.51 2.61 -11.96
CA LYS A 36 1.35 1.92 -12.53
C LYS A 36 0.39 1.41 -11.46
N ILE A 37 0.90 0.94 -10.31
CA ILE A 37 0.07 0.55 -9.17
C ILE A 37 -0.73 1.76 -8.67
N ILE A 38 -0.08 2.92 -8.52
CA ILE A 38 -0.73 4.16 -8.07
C ILE A 38 -1.77 4.63 -9.10
N GLU A 39 -1.45 4.56 -10.39
CA GLU A 39 -2.37 4.92 -11.48
C GLU A 39 -3.64 4.07 -11.44
N VAL A 40 -3.50 2.75 -11.35
CA VAL A 40 -4.62 1.80 -11.27
C VAL A 40 -5.41 2.02 -9.97
N ALA A 41 -4.74 2.22 -8.83
CA ALA A 41 -5.42 2.53 -7.57
C ALA A 41 -6.33 3.76 -7.69
N LYS A 42 -5.84 4.84 -8.33
CA LYS A 42 -6.65 6.04 -8.60
C LYS A 42 -7.84 5.77 -9.52
N GLN A 43 -7.66 4.96 -10.56
CA GLN A 43 -8.73 4.60 -11.52
C GLN A 43 -9.87 3.81 -10.86
N HIS A 44 -9.58 3.10 -9.77
CA HIS A 44 -10.54 2.26 -9.06
C HIS A 44 -10.93 2.83 -7.69
N ASP A 45 -10.66 4.12 -7.43
CA ASP A 45 -10.96 4.80 -6.15
C ASP A 45 -10.39 4.07 -4.93
N VAL A 46 -9.27 3.36 -5.10
CA VAL A 46 -8.54 2.73 -4.01
C VAL A 46 -7.80 3.83 -3.24
N PRO A 47 -8.04 3.97 -1.93
CA PRO A 47 -7.39 5.00 -1.11
C PRO A 47 -5.87 4.81 -1.07
N ILE A 48 -5.15 5.91 -1.26
CA ILE A 48 -3.68 5.92 -1.28
C ILE A 48 -3.18 6.74 -0.08
N GLN A 49 -2.27 6.14 0.68
CA GLN A 49 -1.57 6.80 1.78
C GLN A 49 -0.09 6.87 1.44
N GLU A 50 0.47 8.08 1.47
CA GLU A 50 1.91 8.29 1.33
C GLU A 50 2.60 8.09 2.68
N ASN A 51 3.50 7.10 2.75
CA ASN A 51 4.33 6.80 3.91
C ASN A 51 5.55 5.99 3.46
N GLU A 52 6.68 6.66 3.28
CA GLU A 52 7.92 6.03 2.77
C GLU A 52 8.43 4.90 3.67
N VAL A 53 8.39 5.09 4.99
CA VAL A 53 8.89 4.11 5.96
C VAL A 53 8.04 2.84 5.92
N LEU A 54 6.71 2.98 5.97
CA LEU A 54 5.80 1.83 5.94
C LEU A 54 5.83 1.14 4.59
N ALA A 55 5.83 1.89 3.48
CA ALA A 55 5.97 1.31 2.14
C ALA A 55 7.28 0.54 1.99
N GLY A 56 8.39 1.09 2.51
CA GLY A 56 9.68 0.43 2.57
C GLY A 56 9.64 -0.88 3.34
N ALA A 57 9.07 -0.87 4.55
CA ALA A 57 8.91 -2.07 5.37
C ALA A 57 8.06 -3.14 4.67
N LEU A 58 6.89 -2.75 4.15
CA LEU A 58 5.96 -3.64 3.44
C LEU A 58 6.55 -4.19 2.14
N SER A 59 7.50 -3.49 1.51
CA SER A 59 8.13 -3.98 0.28
C SER A 59 8.96 -5.25 0.48
N ASN A 60 9.36 -5.55 1.72
CA ASN A 60 10.08 -6.78 2.09
C ASN A 60 9.14 -7.97 2.32
N VAL A 61 7.83 -7.76 2.39
CA VAL A 61 6.85 -8.84 2.55
C VAL A 61 6.61 -9.49 1.19
N GLU A 62 6.55 -10.81 1.14
CA GLU A 62 6.36 -11.53 -0.12
C GLU A 62 4.99 -11.28 -0.74
N LEU A 63 4.94 -11.35 -2.08
CA LEU A 63 3.69 -11.15 -2.80
C LEU A 63 2.74 -12.30 -2.47
N GLY A 64 1.54 -11.96 -2.02
CA GLY A 64 0.55 -12.92 -1.59
C GLY A 64 0.73 -13.36 -0.14
N ASP A 65 1.66 -12.81 0.64
CA ASP A 65 1.81 -13.12 2.07
C ASP A 65 1.12 -12.08 2.97
N GLU A 66 0.75 -12.54 4.16
CA GLU A 66 0.26 -11.66 5.22
C GLU A 66 1.39 -10.78 5.73
N ILE A 67 1.06 -9.55 6.11
CA ILE A 67 2.03 -8.67 6.77
C ILE A 67 2.49 -9.32 8.08
N PRO A 68 3.73 -9.07 8.53
CA PRO A 68 4.21 -9.59 9.79
C PRO A 68 3.69 -8.76 10.98
N ALA A 69 3.65 -9.36 12.17
CA ALA A 69 3.00 -8.80 13.36
C ALA A 69 3.52 -7.42 13.77
N GLU A 70 4.82 -7.16 13.56
CA GLU A 70 5.46 -5.88 13.84
C GLU A 70 4.89 -4.72 13.02
N LEU A 71 4.27 -4.99 11.86
CA LEU A 71 3.66 -3.99 11.00
C LEU A 71 2.16 -3.80 11.28
N TYR A 72 1.54 -4.63 12.12
CA TYR A 72 0.09 -4.61 12.36
C TYR A 72 -0.39 -3.25 12.84
N LYS A 73 0.31 -2.64 13.79
CA LYS A 73 -0.09 -1.35 14.35
C LYS A 73 -0.09 -0.25 13.28
N ALA A 74 0.99 -0.14 12.51
CA ALA A 74 1.13 0.87 11.47
C ALA A 74 0.07 0.69 10.37
N VAL A 75 -0.17 -0.56 9.94
CA VAL A 75 -1.20 -0.84 8.93
C VAL A 75 -2.61 -0.59 9.47
N ALA A 76 -2.89 -0.94 10.73
CA ALA A 76 -4.18 -0.66 11.36
C ALA A 76 -4.50 0.84 11.41
N GLU A 77 -3.51 1.69 11.71
CA GLU A 77 -3.67 3.15 11.68
C GLU A 77 -4.04 3.66 10.28
N VAL A 78 -3.41 3.12 9.23
CA VAL A 78 -3.77 3.42 7.83
C VAL A 78 -5.18 2.96 7.50
N LEU A 79 -5.56 1.73 7.86
CA LEU A 79 -6.91 1.21 7.62
C LEU A 79 -7.97 2.05 8.33
N ILE A 80 -7.75 2.45 9.58
CA ILE A 80 -8.67 3.31 10.33
C ILE A 80 -8.82 4.67 9.63
N PHE A 81 -7.71 5.26 9.19
CA PHE A 81 -7.74 6.52 8.44
C PHE A 81 -8.58 6.40 7.16
N VAL A 82 -8.34 5.34 6.37
CA VAL A 82 -9.06 5.07 5.13
C VAL A 82 -10.55 4.79 5.39
N MET A 83 -10.89 4.02 6.43
CA MET A 83 -12.28 3.71 6.78
C MET A 83 -13.06 4.94 7.24
N LYS A 84 -12.41 5.88 7.93
CA LYS A 84 -13.00 7.18 8.29
C LYS A 84 -13.28 8.03 7.05
N LEU A 85 -12.33 8.09 6.12
CA LEU A 85 -12.49 8.86 4.88
C LEU A 85 -13.62 8.33 3.99
N THR A 86 -13.76 7.00 3.92
CA THR A 86 -14.78 6.32 3.11
C THR A 86 -16.15 6.21 3.81
N GLY A 87 -16.28 6.70 5.06
CA GLY A 87 -17.51 6.60 5.85
C GLY A 87 -17.91 5.16 6.23
N ARG A 88 -16.96 4.22 6.15
CA ARG A 88 -17.14 2.79 6.50
C ARG A 88 -16.99 2.53 8.00
N LEU A 89 -16.49 3.51 8.76
CA LEU A 89 -16.48 3.52 10.21
C LEU A 89 -17.63 4.44 10.67
N ARG A 90 -18.78 3.86 11.03
CA ARG A 90 -19.90 4.53 11.68
C ARG A 90 -20.27 3.77 12.94
#